data_AF-A0A2N5U2U0-F1
#
_entry.id   AF-A0A2N5U2U0-F1
#
_cell.length_a   1.000
_cell.length_b   1.000
_cell.length_c   1.000
_cell.angle_alpha   90.00
_cell.angle_beta   90.00
_cell.angle_gamma   90.00
#
_symmetry.space_group_name_H-M   'P 1'
#
loop_
_entity.id
_entity.type
_entity.pdbx_description
1 polymer ?
#
loop_
_entity_poly.entity_id
_entity_poly.type
_entity_poly.pdbx_seq_one_letter_code
_entity_poly.pdbx_strand_id
1 'polypeptide(L)'
;MLPSSIRQLPISQRIRTPSGVNIFKKIMNKSNDDMKAHISRTAKLFYQQPAKSLQVDAVLNLVNGRNTFLLAGTGFGKSRIPEIYSMMLPR
;
A
#
# COMPACT_ATOMS: atom_id res chain seq x y z
N MET A 1 -37.69 -1.22 20.22
CA MET A 1 -37.65 -1.86 18.89
C MET A 1 -38.03 -0.80 17.86
N LEU A 2 -37.16 -0.47 16.90
CA LEU A 2 -37.45 0.49 15.83
C LEU A 2 -37.59 -0.23 14.47
N PRO A 3 -38.43 0.28 13.54
CA PRO A 3 -39.02 -0.53 12.48
C PRO A 3 -38.19 -0.57 11.18
N SER A 4 -38.51 -1.59 10.40
CA SER A 4 -37.77 -2.21 9.29
C SER A 4 -37.66 -1.41 7.96
N SER A 5 -37.72 -0.08 7.97
CA SER A 5 -37.84 0.72 6.73
C SER A 5 -36.53 1.22 6.11
N ILE A 6 -35.36 0.82 6.59
CA ILE A 6 -34.09 1.13 5.88
C ILE A 6 -33.81 0.04 4.84
N ARG A 7 -34.71 -0.06 3.86
CA ARG A 7 -34.41 -0.69 2.58
C ARG A 7 -34.18 0.42 1.58
N GLN A 8 -32.94 0.91 1.45
CA GLN A 8 -32.39 1.33 0.17
C GLN A 8 -30.89 1.67 0.25
N LEU A 9 -30.15 0.95 -0.62
CA LEU A 9 -28.74 1.00 -1.02
C LEU A 9 -27.71 0.30 -0.10
N PRO A 10 -26.99 -0.72 -0.62
CA PRO A 10 -25.99 -1.43 0.16
C PRO A 10 -24.80 -0.49 0.40
N ILE A 11 -24.56 -0.23 1.68
CA ILE A 11 -23.32 0.33 2.25
C ILE A 11 -22.22 -0.73 2.05
N SER A 12 -21.93 -1.06 0.80
CA SER A 12 -20.97 -2.09 0.47
C SER A 12 -19.57 -1.49 0.59
N GLN A 13 -19.06 -1.55 1.82
CA GLN A 13 -17.65 -1.83 2.12
C GLN A 13 -16.61 -0.72 1.92
N ARG A 14 -16.96 0.55 2.15
CA ARG A 14 -15.94 1.59 2.32
C ARG A 14 -15.46 1.62 3.77
N ILE A 15 -14.61 0.65 4.15
CA ILE A 15 -13.76 0.82 5.33
C ILE A 15 -12.75 1.91 4.97
N ARG A 16 -13.00 3.13 5.45
CA ARG A 16 -12.04 4.23 5.38
C ARG A 16 -10.96 3.95 6.42
N THR A 17 -9.72 3.74 5.98
CA THR A 17 -8.58 3.91 6.89
C THR A 17 -8.53 5.39 7.30
N PRO A 18 -8.06 5.72 8.51
CA PRO A 18 -7.94 7.11 8.97
C PRO A 18 -7.13 8.01 8.02
N SER A 19 -6.32 7.44 7.13
CA SER A 19 -5.46 8.12 6.17
C SER A 19 -6.09 8.39 4.79
N GLY A 20 -7.32 7.95 4.51
CA GLY A 20 -8.06 8.31 3.29
C GLY A 20 -7.60 7.66 1.98
N VAL A 21 -6.42 7.01 1.94
CA VAL A 21 -5.90 6.29 0.77
C VAL A 21 -6.28 4.81 0.86
N ASN A 22 -7.12 4.35 -0.07
CA ASN A 22 -7.61 2.97 -0.09
C ASN A 22 -6.91 2.21 -1.22
N ILE A 23 -5.97 1.34 -0.86
CA ILE A 23 -5.29 0.46 -1.82
C ILE A 23 -6.23 -0.71 -2.11
N PHE A 24 -6.43 -1.00 -3.40
CA PHE A 24 -7.47 -1.94 -3.86
C PHE A 24 -7.59 -3.19 -2.98
N LYS A 25 -8.81 -3.58 -2.63
CA LYS A 25 -9.13 -4.80 -1.86
C LYS A 25 -8.48 -6.08 -2.44
N LYS A 26 -8.22 -6.11 -3.75
CA LYS A 26 -7.52 -7.21 -4.45
C LYS A 26 -6.04 -7.33 -4.09
N ILE A 27 -5.40 -6.21 -3.71
CA ILE A 27 -4.02 -6.12 -3.22
C ILE A 27 -3.97 -6.54 -1.74
N MET A 28 -5.00 -6.18 -0.96
CA MET A 28 -5.14 -6.57 0.46
C MET A 28 -5.28 -8.09 0.68
N ASN A 29 -5.75 -8.84 -0.32
CA ASN A 29 -5.92 -10.30 -0.21
C ASN A 29 -4.65 -11.11 -0.59
N LYS A 30 -3.55 -10.44 -0.97
CA LYS A 30 -2.28 -11.11 -1.25
C LYS A 30 -1.49 -11.33 0.03
N SER A 31 -0.66 -12.36 0.08
CA SER A 31 0.28 -12.52 1.18
C SER A 31 1.29 -11.36 1.17
N ASN A 32 1.90 -11.09 2.32
CA ASN A 32 2.97 -10.10 2.40
C ASN A 32 4.12 -10.45 1.44
N ASP A 33 4.41 -11.73 1.21
CA ASP A 33 5.49 -12.17 0.32
C ASP A 33 5.16 -11.88 -1.14
N ASP A 34 3.92 -12.15 -1.56
CA ASP A 34 3.45 -11.80 -2.90
C ASP A 34 3.48 -10.29 -3.13
N MET A 35 3.15 -9.51 -2.09
CA MET A 35 3.22 -8.06 -2.13
C MET A 35 4.66 -7.56 -2.25
N LYS A 36 5.57 -8.08 -1.44
CA LYS A 36 7.01 -7.77 -1.51
C LYS A 36 7.59 -8.11 -2.88
N ALA A 37 7.21 -9.26 -3.45
CA ALA A 37 7.62 -9.66 -4.78
C ALA A 37 7.09 -8.69 -5.85
N HIS A 38 5.83 -8.24 -5.73
CA HIS A 38 5.26 -7.26 -6.64
C HIS A 38 5.97 -5.91 -6.53
N ILE A 39 6.16 -5.37 -5.32
CA ILE A 39 6.88 -4.12 -5.06
C ILE A 39 8.30 -4.19 -5.66
N SER A 40 9.03 -5.28 -5.40
CA SER A 40 10.38 -5.50 -5.89
C SER A 40 10.44 -5.54 -7.42
N ARG A 41 9.49 -6.22 -8.05
CA ARG A 41 9.38 -6.29 -9.52
C ARG A 41 9.09 -4.92 -10.11
N THR A 42 8.11 -4.20 -9.56
CA THR A 42 7.74 -2.85 -10.04
C THR A 42 8.92 -1.89 -9.93
N ALA A 43 9.62 -1.89 -8.79
CA ALA A 43 10.80 -1.06 -8.59
C ALA A 43 11.93 -1.42 -9.57
N LYS A 44 12.19 -2.73 -9.78
CA LYS A 44 13.21 -3.18 -10.73
C LYS A 44 12.89 -2.74 -12.16
N LEU A 45 11.62 -2.81 -12.58
CA LEU A 45 11.21 -2.38 -13.91
C LEU A 45 11.39 -0.87 -14.09
N PHE A 46 11.01 -0.07 -13.10
CA PHE A 46 11.05 1.40 -13.20
C PHE A 46 12.47 1.97 -13.11
N TYR A 47 13.26 1.55 -12.12
CA TYR A 47 14.62 2.08 -11.89
C TYR A 47 15.72 1.27 -12.59
N GLN A 48 15.36 0.17 -13.26
CA GLN A 48 16.31 -0.80 -13.84
C GLN A 48 17.29 -1.37 -12.79
N GLN A 49 16.93 -1.27 -11.51
CA GLN A 49 17.75 -1.63 -10.37
C GLN A 49 16.84 -2.22 -9.28
N PRO A 50 17.27 -3.30 -8.60
CA PRO A 50 16.49 -3.88 -7.52
C PRO A 50 16.33 -2.87 -6.37
N ALA A 51 15.13 -2.82 -5.79
CA ALA A 51 14.91 -2.10 -4.54
C ALA A 51 15.62 -2.81 -3.39
N LYS A 52 16.13 -2.03 -2.43
CA LYS A 52 16.69 -2.58 -1.19
C LYS A 52 15.57 -3.18 -0.34
N SER A 53 15.86 -4.23 0.43
CA SER A 53 14.88 -4.90 1.30
C SER A 53 14.11 -3.91 2.18
N LEU A 54 14.82 -2.98 2.82
CA LEU A 54 14.22 -2.01 3.73
C LEU A 54 13.36 -0.95 3.00
N GLN A 55 13.60 -0.68 1.71
CA GLN A 55 12.66 0.12 0.89
C GLN A 55 11.38 -0.67 0.61
N VAL A 56 11.52 -1.97 0.28
CA VAL A 56 10.38 -2.86 0.01
C VAL A 56 9.51 -3.01 1.25
N ASP A 57 10.11 -3.23 2.42
CA ASP A 57 9.40 -3.35 3.69
C ASP A 57 8.72 -2.03 4.08
N ALA A 58 9.36 -0.89 3.82
CA ALA A 58 8.75 0.42 4.07
C ALA A 58 7.52 0.62 3.18
N VAL A 59 7.62 0.31 1.88
CA VAL A 59 6.47 0.38 0.97
C VAL A 59 5.37 -0.59 1.40
N LEU A 60 5.70 -1.81 1.81
CA LEU A 60 4.71 -2.78 2.29
C LEU A 60 3.94 -2.25 3.50
N ASN A 61 4.64 -1.63 4.46
CA ASN A 61 3.99 -1.05 5.63
C ASN A 61 3.06 0.11 5.24
N LEU A 62 3.49 0.97 4.32
CA LEU A 62 2.63 2.03 3.77
C LEU A 62 1.42 1.45 3.04
N VAL A 63 1.61 0.38 2.25
CA VAL A 63 0.54 -0.32 1.55
C VAL A 63 -0.50 -0.88 2.53
N ASN A 64 -0.03 -1.39 3.67
CA ASN A 64 -0.87 -1.88 4.75
C ASN A 64 -1.46 -0.75 5.63
N GLY A 65 -1.32 0.51 5.23
CA GLY A 65 -1.86 1.67 5.94
C GLY A 65 -1.15 2.01 7.25
N ARG A 66 0.10 1.54 7.43
CA ARG A 66 0.87 1.77 8.66
C ARG A 66 1.77 3.00 8.53
N ASN A 67 1.77 3.84 9.57
CA ASN A 67 2.78 4.88 9.73
C ASN A 67 4.15 4.22 9.81
N THR A 68 5.10 4.69 8.98
CA THR A 68 6.39 4.04 8.79
C THR A 68 7.52 5.04 9.03
N PHE A 69 8.29 4.82 10.09
CA PHE A 69 9.55 5.52 10.33
C PHE A 69 10.70 4.66 9.83
N LEU A 70 11.69 5.29 9.20
CA LEU A 70 12.83 4.61 8.60
C LEU A 70 14.13 5.30 9.01
N LEU A 71 15.03 4.54 9.65
CA LEU A 71 16.40 4.97 9.87
C LEU A 71 17.25 4.63 8.64
N ALA A 72 17.69 5.65 7.90
CA ALA A 72 18.52 5.46 6.72
C ALA A 72 19.42 6.66 6.43
N GLY A 73 20.70 6.40 6.14
CA GLY A 73 21.70 7.42 5.81
C GLY A 73 21.43 8.15 4.48
N THR A 74 22.29 9.14 4.18
CA THR A 74 22.36 9.76 2.85
C THR A 74 22.75 8.71 1.81
N GLY A 75 22.34 8.89 0.54
CA GLY A 75 22.60 7.90 -0.52
C GLY A 75 21.81 6.58 -0.42
N PHE A 76 21.02 6.36 0.64
CA PHE A 76 20.22 5.14 0.75
C PHE A 76 19.17 5.02 -0.38
N GLY A 77 18.68 6.15 -0.92
CA GLY A 77 17.62 6.21 -1.91
C GLY A 77 16.23 6.34 -1.28
N LYS A 78 16.10 7.07 -0.17
CA LYS A 78 14.82 7.24 0.57
C LYS A 78 13.66 7.72 -0.32
N SER A 79 13.94 8.60 -1.29
CA SER A 79 12.94 9.13 -2.23
C SER A 79 12.23 8.03 -3.06
N ARG A 80 12.89 6.88 -3.29
CA ARG A 80 12.25 5.76 -4.02
C ARG A 80 11.06 5.17 -3.24
N ILE A 81 10.99 5.31 -1.92
CA ILE A 81 9.92 4.73 -1.11
C ILE A 81 8.55 5.34 -1.45
N PRO A 82 8.35 6.67 -1.34
CA PRO A 82 7.08 7.28 -1.73
C PRO A 82 6.79 7.15 -3.23
N GLU A 83 7.81 7.17 -4.08
CA GLU A 83 7.65 6.97 -5.53
C GLU A 83 7.07 5.59 -5.86
N ILE A 84 7.67 4.52 -5.32
CA ILE A 84 7.16 3.14 -5.48
C ILE A 84 5.79 2.98 -4.83
N TYR A 85 5.57 3.59 -3.66
CA TYR A 85 4.26 3.55 -3.00
C TYR A 85 3.16 4.15 -3.88
N SER A 86 3.41 5.26 -4.58
CA SER A 86 2.42 5.86 -5.49
C SER A 86 2.03 4.90 -6.63
N MET A 87 2.95 4.04 -7.08
CA MET A 87 2.68 3.04 -8.12
C MET A 87 1.78 1.89 -7.64
N MET A 88 1.60 1.73 -6.32
CA MET A 88 0.69 0.75 -5.73
C MET A 88 -0.75 1.28 -5.59
N LEU A 89 -0.96 2.57 -5.81
CA LEU A 89 -2.26 3.20 -5.67
C LEU A 89 -3.13 2.99 -6.94
N PRO A 90 -4.46 2.98 -6.79
CA PRO A 90 -5.38 3.10 -7.92
C PRO A 90 -5.08 4.32 -8.79
N ARG A 91 -5.25 4.16 -10.11
CA ARG A 91 -5.32 5.28 -11.06
C ARG A 91 -6.77 5.67 -11.29
#